data_AF-A0A7W6IID5-F1
#
_entry.id   AF-A0A7W6IID5-F1
#
_cell.length_a   1.000
_cell.length_b   1.000
_cell.length_c   1.000
_cell.angle_alpha   90.00
_cell.angle_beta   90.00
_cell.angle_gamma   90.00
#
_symmetry.space_group_name_H-M   'P 1'
#
loop_
_entity.id
_entity.type
_entity.pdbx_description
1 polymer ?
#
loop_
_entity_poly.entity_id
_entity_poly.type
_entity_poly.pdbx_seq_one_letter_code
_entity_poly.pdbx_strand_id
1 'polypeptide(L)'
;MVSPSALSAARTAPDRRERIRLMAETMRERAATDGACDRNALRAEGFTEAEIVSYADDARALLSDRQHALRVRLSPGKREGLALVKLARRIRRCQQSKEVARG
;
A
#
# COMPACT_ATOMS: atom_id res chain seq x y z
N MET A 1 15.42 -18.32 2.01
CA MET A 1 16.29 -17.12 1.90
C MET A 1 16.49 -16.80 0.42
N VAL A 2 16.45 -15.53 0.02
CA VAL A 2 16.72 -15.12 -1.38
C VAL A 2 18.24 -15.10 -1.59
N SER A 3 18.70 -15.58 -2.75
CA SER A 3 20.14 -15.58 -3.04
C SER A 3 20.69 -14.15 -3.19
N PRO A 4 21.95 -13.89 -2.77
CA PRO A 4 22.57 -12.58 -2.96
C PRO A 4 22.63 -12.14 -4.42
N SER A 5 22.82 -13.09 -5.33
CA SER A 5 22.82 -12.84 -6.79
C SER A 5 21.45 -12.36 -7.28
N ALA A 6 20.35 -12.95 -6.81
CA ALA A 6 19.00 -12.50 -7.17
C ALA A 6 18.68 -11.12 -6.60
N LEU A 7 19.15 -10.81 -5.38
CA LEU A 7 19.02 -9.45 -4.82
C LEU A 7 19.83 -8.42 -5.61
N SER A 8 21.05 -8.78 -6.01
CA SER A 8 21.89 -7.92 -6.86
C SER A 8 21.22 -7.64 -8.20
N ALA A 9 20.73 -8.70 -8.87
CA ALA A 9 20.04 -8.58 -10.15
C ALA A 9 18.79 -7.68 -10.07
N ALA A 10 17.98 -7.81 -9.01
CA ALA A 10 16.85 -6.91 -8.79
C ALA A 10 17.31 -5.45 -8.60
N ARG A 11 18.37 -5.22 -7.80
CA ARG A 11 18.86 -3.85 -7.54
C ARG A 11 19.40 -3.15 -8.78
N THR A 12 19.98 -3.89 -9.73
CA THR A 12 20.56 -3.36 -10.97
C THR A 12 19.61 -3.44 -12.17
N ALA A 13 18.39 -3.98 -11.98
CA ALA A 13 17.41 -4.10 -13.04
C ALA A 13 17.06 -2.71 -13.64
N PRO A 14 17.02 -2.57 -14.98
CA PRO A 14 16.79 -1.27 -15.63
C PRO A 14 15.39 -0.72 -15.35
N ASP A 15 14.41 -1.60 -15.16
CA ASP A 15 13.01 -1.30 -14.86
C ASP A 15 12.75 -1.12 -13.35
N ARG A 16 13.78 -1.22 -12.50
CA ARG A 16 13.64 -1.16 -11.02
C ARG A 16 12.77 0.00 -10.54
N ARG A 17 12.96 1.21 -11.08
CA ARG A 17 12.19 2.40 -10.66
C ARG A 17 10.71 2.27 -10.98
N GLU A 18 10.38 1.72 -12.13
CA GLU A 18 9.01 1.49 -12.55
C GLU A 18 8.36 0.41 -11.69
N ARG A 19 9.07 -0.70 -11.45
CA ARG A 19 8.63 -1.78 -10.56
C ARG A 19 8.39 -1.31 -9.13
N ILE A 20 9.25 -0.43 -8.58
CA ILE A 20 9.04 0.17 -7.24
C ILE A 20 7.75 1.00 -7.21
N ARG A 21 7.47 1.79 -8.26
CA ARG A 21 6.23 2.59 -8.34
C ARG A 21 5.00 1.70 -8.42
N LEU A 22 5.05 0.66 -9.25
CA LEU A 22 3.97 -0.33 -9.36
C LEU A 22 3.73 -1.00 -8.01
N MET A 23 4.79 -1.44 -7.32
CA MET A 23 4.68 -2.03 -5.99
C MET A 23 4.03 -1.07 -4.98
N ALA A 24 4.39 0.22 -5.00
CA ALA A 24 3.76 1.21 -4.14
C ALA A 24 2.27 1.42 -4.47
N GLU A 25 1.88 1.36 -5.74
CA GLU A 25 0.49 1.45 -6.19
C GLU A 25 -0.32 0.23 -5.72
N THR A 26 0.18 -0.98 -5.97
CA THR A 26 -0.39 -2.24 -5.48
C THR A 26 -0.56 -2.22 -3.96
N MET A 27 0.47 -1.79 -3.20
CA MET A 27 0.39 -1.65 -1.74
C MET A 27 -0.72 -0.70 -1.31
N ARG A 28 -0.90 0.43 -2.03
CA ARG A 28 -1.96 1.40 -1.74
C ARG A 28 -3.34 0.83 -2.00
N GLU A 29 -3.53 0.16 -3.12
CA GLU A 29 -4.81 -0.42 -3.53
C GLU A 29 -5.22 -1.53 -2.56
N ARG A 30 -4.30 -2.47 -2.28
CA ARG A 30 -4.53 -3.56 -1.31
C ARG A 30 -4.79 -3.02 0.09
N ALA A 31 -4.04 -2.02 0.55
CA ALA A 31 -4.32 -1.38 1.83
C ALA A 31 -5.68 -0.65 1.87
N ALA A 32 -6.19 -0.16 0.74
CA ALA A 32 -7.51 0.48 0.67
C ALA A 32 -8.65 -0.55 0.73
N THR A 33 -8.46 -1.73 0.12
CA THR A 33 -9.45 -2.82 0.07
C THR A 33 -9.41 -3.68 1.34
N ASP A 34 -8.24 -4.23 1.66
CA ASP A 34 -8.06 -5.26 2.69
C ASP A 34 -7.52 -4.69 4.02
N GLY A 35 -7.18 -3.40 4.05
CA GLY A 35 -6.63 -2.71 5.22
C GLY A 35 -5.12 -2.93 5.42
N ALA A 36 -4.52 -3.91 4.76
CA ALA A 36 -3.09 -4.18 4.75
C ALA A 36 -2.65 -4.76 3.41
N CYS A 37 -1.36 -4.64 3.10
CA CYS A 37 -0.71 -5.34 1.99
C CYS A 37 0.39 -6.23 2.56
N ASP A 38 0.24 -7.54 2.44
CA ASP A 38 1.24 -8.51 2.86
C ASP A 38 2.09 -9.00 1.68
N ARG A 39 3.13 -9.79 1.97
CA ARG A 39 4.03 -10.31 0.93
C ARG A 39 3.29 -11.27 -0.02
N ASN A 40 2.26 -11.96 0.46
CA ASN A 40 1.50 -12.89 -0.36
C ASN A 40 0.68 -12.15 -1.42
N ALA A 41 0.08 -11.01 -1.06
CA ALA A 41 -0.60 -10.14 -2.01
C ALA A 41 0.37 -9.65 -3.10
N LEU A 42 1.58 -9.24 -2.73
CA LEU A 42 2.59 -8.83 -3.72
C LEU A 42 3.03 -9.99 -4.63
N ARG A 43 3.18 -11.19 -4.10
CA ARG A 43 3.48 -12.37 -4.92
C ARG A 43 2.34 -12.69 -5.90
N ALA A 44 1.09 -12.58 -5.45
CA ALA A 44 -0.09 -12.81 -6.30
C ALA A 44 -0.16 -11.82 -7.48
N GLU A 45 0.42 -10.62 -7.31
CA GLU A 45 0.51 -9.58 -8.33
C GLU A 45 1.77 -9.71 -9.22
N GLY A 46 2.54 -10.80 -9.05
CA GLY A 46 3.67 -11.13 -9.92
C GLY A 46 5.03 -10.59 -9.47
N PHE A 47 5.14 -10.02 -8.27
CA PHE A 47 6.44 -9.63 -7.72
C PHE A 47 7.20 -10.86 -7.23
N THR A 48 8.47 -10.95 -7.63
CA THR A 48 9.36 -12.01 -7.14
C THR A 48 9.81 -11.72 -5.71
N GLU A 49 10.27 -12.75 -5.00
CA GLU A 49 10.78 -12.57 -3.64
C GLU A 49 11.98 -11.62 -3.56
N ALA A 50 12.85 -11.62 -4.57
CA ALA A 50 13.99 -10.71 -4.62
C ALA A 50 13.55 -9.25 -4.72
N GLU A 51 12.48 -8.99 -5.47
CA GLU A 51 11.92 -7.66 -5.66
C GLU A 51 11.17 -7.20 -4.41
N ILE A 52 10.37 -8.07 -3.80
CA ILE A 52 9.69 -7.74 -2.54
C ILE A 52 10.72 -7.38 -1.47
N VAL A 53 11.82 -8.13 -1.36
CA VAL A 53 12.91 -7.79 -0.42
C VAL A 53 13.59 -6.48 -0.82
N SER A 54 13.89 -6.28 -2.10
CA SER A 54 14.73 -5.16 -2.54
C SER A 54 13.97 -3.83 -2.66
N TYR A 55 12.67 -3.87 -2.91
CA TYR A 55 11.87 -2.71 -3.31
C TYR A 55 10.84 -2.29 -2.26
N ALA A 56 10.47 -3.17 -1.31
CA ALA A 56 9.39 -2.86 -0.38
C ALA A 56 9.66 -1.62 0.47
N ASP A 57 10.89 -1.40 0.91
CA ASP A 57 11.24 -0.21 1.70
C ASP A 57 11.19 1.07 0.86
N ASP A 58 11.69 1.03 -0.37
CA ASP A 58 11.58 2.15 -1.33
C ASP A 58 10.10 2.46 -1.65
N ALA A 59 9.29 1.42 -1.86
CA ALA A 59 7.85 1.56 -2.12
C ALA A 59 7.10 2.17 -0.91
N ARG A 60 7.44 1.76 0.32
CA ARG A 60 6.92 2.36 1.56
C ARG A 60 7.35 3.80 1.71
N ALA A 61 8.59 4.14 1.37
CA ALA A 61 9.08 5.51 1.41
C ALA A 61 8.28 6.41 0.45
N LEU A 62 8.01 5.95 -0.78
CA LEU A 62 7.14 6.67 -1.73
C LEU A 62 5.72 6.87 -1.20
N LEU A 63 5.16 5.88 -0.52
CA LEU A 63 3.84 6.01 0.10
C LEU A 63 3.83 7.01 1.25
N SER A 64 4.87 6.99 2.09
CA SER A 64 5.01 7.91 3.22
C SER A 64 5.20 9.36 2.74
N ASP A 65 6.09 9.58 1.78
CA ASP A 65 6.38 10.91 1.24
C ASP A 65 5.16 11.48 0.49
N ARG A 66 4.46 10.64 -0.29
CA ARG A 66 3.18 11.05 -0.90
C ARG A 66 2.12 11.38 0.14
N GLN A 67 2.02 10.62 1.23
CA GLN A 67 1.08 10.91 2.31
C GLN A 67 1.45 12.19 3.06
N HIS A 68 2.74 12.44 3.27
CA HIS A 68 3.24 13.67 3.87
C HIS A 68 2.95 14.87 2.97
N ALA A 69 3.29 14.79 1.68
CA ALA A 69 2.99 15.81 0.68
C ALA A 69 1.48 16.11 0.58
N LEU A 70 0.63 15.08 0.63
CA LEU A 70 -0.82 15.26 0.66
C LEU A 70 -1.28 15.95 1.96
N ARG A 71 -0.76 15.54 3.12
CA ARG A 71 -1.12 16.17 4.41
C ARG A 71 -0.69 17.63 4.47
N VAL A 72 0.49 17.97 3.95
CA VAL A 72 1.01 19.34 3.92
C VAL A 72 0.24 20.21 2.92
N ARG A 73 -0.16 19.66 1.76
CA ARG A 73 -0.90 20.41 0.73
C ARG A 73 -2.40 20.58 1.03
N LEU A 74 -2.97 19.79 1.95
CA LEU A 74 -4.38 19.90 2.29
C LEU A 74 -4.62 21.03 3.29
N SER A 75 -5.48 21.98 2.91
CA SER A 75 -5.97 23.01 3.84
C SER A 75 -6.64 22.36 5.06
N PRO A 76 -6.64 23.02 6.24
CA PRO A 76 -7.23 22.47 7.47
C PRO A 76 -8.64 21.88 7.29
N GLY A 77 -9.54 22.60 6.61
CA GLY A 77 -10.91 22.12 6.36
C GLY A 77 -10.98 20.86 5.46
N LYS A 78 -10.04 20.67 4.52
CA LYS A 78 -9.98 19.44 3.73
C LYS A 78 -9.47 18.24 4.54
N ARG A 79 -8.63 18.47 5.56
CA ARG A 79 -8.18 17.41 6.49
C ARG A 79 -9.32 16.92 7.36
N GLU A 80 -10.14 17.82 7.88
CA GLU A 80 -11.33 17.49 8.67
C GLU A 80 -12.36 16.72 7.84
N GLY A 81 -12.64 17.17 6.60
CA GLY A 81 -13.54 16.45 5.70
C GLY A 81 -13.12 15.00 5.44
N LEU A 82 -11.82 14.76 5.22
CA LEU A 82 -11.29 13.39 5.05
C LEU A 82 -11.42 12.54 6.31
N ALA A 83 -11.21 13.13 7.49
CA ALA A 83 -11.39 12.43 8.76
C ALA A 83 -12.84 11.99 8.96
N LEU A 84 -13.80 12.88 8.67
CA LEU A 84 -15.24 12.58 8.73
C LEU A 84 -15.64 11.48 7.74
N VAL A 85 -15.12 11.51 6.51
CA VAL A 85 -15.39 10.46 5.51
C VAL A 85 -14.85 9.11 5.97
N LYS A 86 -13.64 9.06 6.56
CA LYS A 86 -13.07 7.82 7.12
C LYS A 86 -13.92 7.28 8.27
N LEU A 87 -14.40 8.15 9.16
CA LEU A 87 -15.28 7.78 10.26
C LEU A 87 -16.59 7.19 9.73
N ALA A 88 -17.23 7.85 8.77
CA ALA A 88 -18.47 7.38 8.15
C ALA A 88 -18.31 6.01 7.47
N ARG A 89 -17.19 5.77 6.79
CA ARG A 89 -16.87 4.46 6.20
C ARG A 89 -16.69 3.38 7.25
N ARG A 90 -16.06 3.70 8.39
CA ARG A 90 -15.89 2.77 9.51
C ARG A 90 -17.24 2.39 10.12
N ILE A 91 -18.12 3.36 10.35
CA ILE A 91 -19.47 3.14 10.87
C ILE A 91 -20.25 2.22 9.93
N ARG A 92 -20.25 2.51 8.62
CA ARG A 92 -20.94 1.66 7.62
C ARG A 92 -20.44 0.21 7.62
N ARG A 93 -19.13 0.00 7.69
CA ARG A 93 -18.57 -1.36 7.79
C ARG A 93 -19.02 -2.08 9.06
N CYS A 94 -19.03 -1.40 10.20
CA CYS A 94 -19.53 -1.99 11.45
C CYS A 94 -21.03 -2.31 11.41
N GLN A 95 -21.83 -1.53 10.68
CA GLN A 95 -23.25 -1.79 10.49
C GLN A 95 -23.48 -3.02 9.61
N GLN A 96 -22.77 -3.13 8.48
CA GLN A 96 -22.86 -4.30 7.60
C GLN A 96 -22.46 -5.59 8.31
N SER A 97 -21.38 -5.58 9.10
CA SER A 97 -20.98 -6.76 9.88
C SER A 97 -22.00 -7.15 10.96
N LYS A 98 -22.81 -6.21 11.45
CA LYS A 98 -23.89 -6.47 12.43
C LYS A 98 -25.16 -7.03 11.78
N GLU A 99 -25.46 -6.61 10.55
CA GLU A 99 -26.60 -7.14 9.79
C GLU A 99 -26.35 -8.58 9.33
N VAL A 100 -25.13 -8.89 8.88
CA VAL A 100 -24.74 -10.27 8.50
C VAL A 100 -24.71 -11.23 9.69
N ALA A 101 -24.47 -10.75 10.91
CA ALA A 101 -24.45 -11.58 12.11
C ALA A 101 -25.84 -11.83 12.74
N ARG A 102 -26.91 -11.20 12.22
CA ARG A 102 -28.29 -11.29 12.74
C ARG A 102 -29.27 -12.02 11.81
N GLY A 103 -28.88 -12.29 10.57
CA GLY A 103 -29.64 -13.13 9.63
C GLY A 103 -29.10 -14.55 9.61
#